data_AF-A0A5C3KJG3-F1
#
_entry.id   AF-A0A5C3KJG3-F1
#
_cell.length_a   1.000
_cell.length_b   1.000
_cell.length_c   1.000
_cell.angle_alpha   90.00
_cell.angle_beta   90.00
_cell.angle_gamma   90.00
#
_symmetry.space_group_name_H-M   'P 1'
#
loop_
_entity.id
_entity.type
_entity.pdbx_description
1 polymer ?
#
loop_
_entity_poly.entity_id
_entity_poly.type
_entity_poly.pdbx_seq_one_letter_code
_entity_poly.pdbx_strand_id
1 'polypeptide(L)'
;MAFVLPGQEVPAKHVNLKLGPGLLQQSNYTTSEDSESTVISTKAGTLQHSGNRSKWWVEGNAKRYVPAPQESVIGAVTQRMGEGYRVDIGSAHQASLDALAFEGATKRNKPNLKVGSLIYARVSLAHKDMEPELECFDAQSRKSEGYGELKGGFVVSCSLKMCRDLLDPKHFLLPLLGGRFPFESAVGMNGRVWANAKEIKQTIAIVRCIEAVDPDGGGMDANAAKAFLQTLDL
;
A
#
# COMPACT_ATOMS: atom_id res chain seq x y z
N MET A 1 3.12 -14.53 -19.66
CA MET A 1 2.17 -13.69 -18.90
C MET A 1 0.82 -13.80 -19.59
N ALA A 2 -0.21 -14.22 -18.88
CA ALA A 2 -1.57 -14.31 -19.43
C ALA A 2 -2.32 -13.04 -19.03
N PHE A 3 -2.82 -12.29 -20.01
CA PHE A 3 -3.74 -11.20 -19.76
C PHE A 3 -5.15 -11.75 -19.58
N VAL A 4 -5.86 -11.24 -18.58
CA VAL A 4 -7.25 -11.60 -18.30
C VAL A 4 -8.13 -10.37 -18.33
N LEU A 5 -9.34 -10.56 -18.85
CA LEU A 5 -10.40 -9.55 -18.83
C LEU A 5 -11.47 -9.93 -17.80
N PRO A 6 -12.22 -8.95 -17.26
CA PRO A 6 -13.34 -9.23 -16.39
C PRO A 6 -14.34 -10.18 -17.06
N GLY A 7 -14.83 -11.18 -16.31
CA GLY A 7 -15.74 -12.22 -16.79
C GLY A 7 -15.05 -13.43 -17.44
N GLN A 8 -13.74 -13.38 -17.69
CA GLN A 8 -13.01 -14.51 -18.23
C GLN A 8 -12.75 -15.58 -17.14
N GLU A 9 -12.93 -16.84 -17.51
CA GLU A 9 -12.61 -17.97 -16.65
C GLU A 9 -11.10 -18.17 -16.53
N VAL A 10 -10.65 -18.49 -15.33
CA VAL A 10 -9.25 -18.67 -14.98
C VAL A 10 -9.01 -20.13 -14.61
N PRO A 11 -7.94 -20.78 -15.13
CA PRO A 11 -7.66 -22.20 -14.88
C PRO A 11 -7.06 -22.47 -13.48
N ALA A 12 -7.48 -21.74 -12.46
CA ALA A 12 -6.98 -21.84 -11.10
C ALA A 12 -7.56 -23.08 -10.40
N LYS A 13 -6.85 -24.22 -10.49
CA LYS A 13 -7.19 -25.47 -9.80
C LYS A 13 -6.02 -25.91 -8.91
N HIS A 14 -6.26 -26.03 -7.60
CA HIS A 14 -5.28 -26.53 -6.63
C HIS A 14 -6.03 -27.04 -5.37
N VAL A 15 -5.49 -28.05 -4.68
CA VAL A 15 -6.10 -28.65 -3.47
C VAL A 15 -6.28 -27.61 -2.36
N ASN A 16 -5.24 -26.79 -2.16
CA ASN A 16 -5.26 -25.64 -1.24
C ASN A 16 -5.22 -24.34 -2.04
N LEU A 17 -6.32 -24.00 -2.71
CA LEU A 17 -6.41 -22.78 -3.52
C LEU A 17 -6.64 -21.56 -2.64
N LYS A 18 -5.80 -20.53 -2.81
CA LYS A 18 -5.97 -19.21 -2.22
C LYS A 18 -6.13 -18.18 -3.33
N LEU A 19 -7.32 -17.58 -3.41
CA LEU A 19 -7.61 -16.53 -4.35
C LEU A 19 -7.18 -15.18 -3.76
N GLY A 20 -6.34 -14.48 -4.50
CA GLY A 20 -5.93 -13.12 -4.22
C GLY A 20 -6.83 -12.10 -4.93
N PRO A 21 -6.39 -10.83 -4.96
CA PRO A 21 -7.16 -9.74 -5.54
C PRO A 21 -7.53 -9.98 -7.02
N GLY A 22 -8.75 -9.57 -7.38
CA GLY A 22 -9.23 -9.58 -8.76
C GLY A 22 -9.75 -10.93 -9.26
N LEU A 23 -9.82 -11.95 -8.41
CA LEU A 23 -10.44 -13.24 -8.70
C LEU A 23 -11.64 -13.48 -7.80
N LEU A 24 -12.67 -14.13 -8.32
CA LEU A 24 -13.87 -14.52 -7.60
C LEU A 24 -14.17 -15.98 -7.90
N GLN A 25 -14.43 -16.76 -6.85
CA GLN A 25 -14.98 -18.11 -7.00
C GLN A 25 -16.49 -17.99 -7.11
N GLN A 26 -17.04 -18.49 -8.22
CA GLN A 26 -18.47 -18.60 -8.44
C GLN A 26 -18.89 -20.05 -8.16
N SER A 27 -19.74 -20.25 -7.16
CA SER A 27 -20.45 -21.51 -6.99
C SER A 27 -21.71 -21.45 -7.84
N ASN A 28 -21.79 -22.29 -8.88
CA ASN A 28 -23.03 -22.46 -9.61
C ASN A 28 -24.00 -23.25 -8.73
N TYR A 29 -25.07 -22.60 -8.27
CA TYR A 29 -26.21 -23.27 -7.63
C TYR A 29 -27.05 -23.96 -8.71
N THR A 30 -26.47 -24.89 -9.45
CA THR A 30 -27.23 -25.79 -10.32
C THR A 30 -27.56 -27.04 -9.52
N THR A 31 -28.83 -27.44 -9.57
CA THR A 31 -29.50 -28.52 -8.84
C THR A 31 -29.03 -29.94 -9.22
N SER A 32 -27.75 -30.10 -9.56
CA SER A 32 -27.10 -31.33 -9.99
C SER A 32 -25.84 -31.54 -9.17
N GLU A 33 -25.65 -32.77 -8.69
CA GLU A 33 -24.74 -33.20 -7.62
C GLU A 33 -23.23 -32.94 -7.86
N ASP A 34 -22.84 -32.40 -9.03
CA ASP A 34 -21.48 -31.95 -9.36
C ASP A 34 -21.39 -30.42 -9.35
N SER A 35 -21.25 -29.84 -8.15
CA SER A 35 -20.97 -28.40 -7.99
C SER A 35 -19.52 -28.08 -8.36
N GLU A 36 -19.21 -28.02 -9.66
CA GLU A 36 -17.93 -27.48 -10.14
C GLU A 36 -17.87 -25.97 -9.84
N SER A 37 -16.94 -25.57 -8.96
CA SER A 37 -16.67 -24.15 -8.71
C SER A 37 -15.80 -23.57 -9.81
N THR A 38 -16.31 -22.59 -10.55
CA THR A 38 -15.52 -21.86 -11.55
C THR A 38 -14.89 -20.63 -10.92
N VAL A 39 -13.68 -20.28 -11.37
CA VAL A 39 -12.99 -19.06 -10.92
C VAL A 39 -13.00 -18.08 -12.08
N ILE A 40 -13.58 -16.90 -11.86
CA ILE A 40 -13.66 -15.84 -12.85
C ILE A 40 -12.78 -14.66 -12.44
N SER A 41 -12.27 -13.94 -13.44
CA SER A 41 -11.61 -12.66 -13.21
C SER A 41 -12.65 -11.56 -13.04
N THR A 42 -12.45 -10.69 -12.04
CA THR A 42 -13.27 -9.47 -11.82
C THR A 42 -12.55 -8.20 -12.25
N LYS A 43 -11.25 -8.27 -12.54
CA LYS A 43 -10.41 -7.14 -12.93
C LYS A 43 -9.64 -7.44 -14.21
N ALA A 44 -9.40 -6.40 -15.01
CA ALA A 44 -8.47 -6.49 -16.12
C ALA A 44 -7.04 -6.43 -15.59
N GLY A 45 -6.16 -7.28 -16.11
CA GLY A 45 -4.75 -7.24 -15.72
C GLY A 45 -3.96 -8.47 -16.13
N THR A 46 -2.75 -8.56 -15.60
CA THR A 46 -1.88 -9.72 -15.79
C THR A 46 -2.18 -10.74 -14.71
N LEU A 47 -2.52 -11.96 -15.11
CA LEU A 47 -2.72 -13.07 -14.19
C LEU A 47 -1.37 -13.58 -13.70
N GLN A 48 -1.21 -13.58 -12.39
CA GLN A 48 -0.03 -14.05 -11.69
C GLN A 48 -0.38 -15.24 -10.80
N HIS A 49 0.59 -16.13 -10.61
CA HIS A 49 0.46 -17.25 -9.71
C HIS A 49 1.78 -17.54 -8.99
N SER A 50 1.68 -18.14 -7.80
CA SER A 50 2.84 -18.70 -7.10
C SER A 50 3.44 -19.85 -7.92
N GLY A 51 4.73 -20.16 -7.71
CA GLY A 51 5.41 -21.26 -8.42
C GLY A 51 4.73 -22.62 -8.24
N ASN A 52 4.11 -22.85 -7.07
CA ASN A 52 3.31 -24.03 -6.76
C ASN A 52 1.83 -23.94 -7.20
N ARG A 53 1.42 -22.87 -7.88
CA ARG A 53 0.03 -22.61 -8.34
C ARG A 53 -1.05 -22.67 -7.24
N SER A 54 -0.67 -22.51 -5.98
CA SER A 54 -1.63 -22.48 -4.85
C SER A 54 -2.25 -21.11 -4.63
N LYS A 55 -1.53 -20.04 -4.99
CA LYS A 55 -1.98 -18.65 -4.89
C LYS A 55 -2.09 -18.06 -6.29
N TRP A 56 -3.22 -17.40 -6.58
CA TRP A 56 -3.48 -16.73 -7.85
C TRP A 56 -3.99 -15.32 -7.59
N TRP A 57 -3.56 -14.34 -8.39
CA TRP A 57 -4.05 -12.97 -8.29
C TRP A 57 -3.96 -12.27 -9.65
N VAL A 58 -4.77 -11.23 -9.82
CA VAL A 58 -4.70 -10.36 -11.00
C VAL A 58 -3.94 -9.11 -10.61
N GLU A 59 -2.81 -8.91 -11.27
CA GLU A 59 -2.04 -7.69 -11.16
C GLU A 59 -2.60 -6.64 -12.12
N GLY A 60 -3.18 -5.60 -11.55
CA GLY A 60 -3.72 -4.45 -12.30
C GLY A 60 -3.21 -3.14 -11.72
N ASN A 61 -3.26 -2.09 -12.56
CA ASN A 61 -3.05 -0.74 -12.09
C ASN A 61 -4.37 -0.13 -11.61
N ALA A 62 -4.35 0.49 -10.45
CA ALA A 62 -5.50 1.17 -9.86
C ALA A 62 -5.00 2.34 -9.01
N LYS A 63 -5.83 3.38 -8.90
CA LYS A 63 -5.56 4.55 -8.04
C LYS A 63 -6.30 4.50 -6.70
N ARG A 64 -7.49 3.89 -6.67
CA ARG A 64 -8.32 3.83 -5.47
C ARG A 64 -7.85 2.70 -4.55
N TYR A 65 -7.38 3.07 -3.36
CA TYR A 65 -6.97 2.12 -2.34
C TYR A 65 -8.17 1.39 -1.72
N VAL A 66 -8.03 0.08 -1.55
CA VAL A 66 -8.97 -0.77 -0.82
C VAL A 66 -8.18 -1.40 0.33
N PRO A 67 -8.53 -1.12 1.61
CA PRO A 67 -7.75 -1.59 2.74
C PRO A 67 -7.73 -3.11 2.79
N ALA A 68 -6.55 -3.70 2.96
CA ALA A 68 -6.38 -5.10 3.29
C ALA A 68 -5.58 -5.24 4.60
N PRO A 69 -5.81 -6.31 5.38
CA PRO A 69 -5.08 -6.51 6.63
C PRO A 69 -3.59 -6.71 6.36
N GLN A 70 -2.76 -6.31 7.33
CA GLN A 70 -1.30 -6.40 7.30
C GLN A 70 -0.59 -5.49 6.28
N GLU A 71 -1.29 -4.56 5.65
CA GLU A 71 -0.68 -3.56 4.76
C GLU A 71 -0.20 -2.34 5.54
N SER A 72 0.98 -1.82 5.21
CA SER A 72 1.49 -0.56 5.75
C SER A 72 0.94 0.62 4.95
N VAL A 73 0.42 1.63 5.63
CA VAL A 73 -0.27 2.77 5.03
C VAL A 73 0.15 4.09 5.66
N ILE A 74 0.07 5.15 4.88
CA ILE A 74 0.30 6.52 5.37
C ILE A 74 -1.04 7.26 5.46
N GLY A 75 -1.40 7.66 6.66
CA GLY A 75 -2.65 8.35 6.93
C GLY A 75 -2.43 9.75 7.51
N ALA A 76 -3.42 10.62 7.35
CA ALA A 76 -3.45 11.93 8.02
C ALA A 76 -4.55 11.93 9.08
N VAL A 77 -4.27 12.43 10.29
CA VAL A 77 -5.26 12.51 11.36
C VAL A 77 -6.31 13.56 10.99
N THR A 78 -7.55 13.13 10.82
CA THR A 78 -8.68 14.02 10.50
C THR A 78 -9.37 14.51 11.76
N GLN A 79 -9.56 13.63 12.74
CA GLN A 79 -10.28 13.96 13.96
C GLN A 79 -9.69 13.23 15.16
N ARG A 80 -9.67 13.91 16.31
CA ARG A 80 -9.35 13.32 17.61
C ARG A 80 -10.64 12.92 18.33
N MET A 81 -10.71 11.68 18.75
CA MET A 81 -11.75 11.14 19.62
C MET A 81 -11.19 10.91 21.03
N GLY A 82 -12.05 10.68 22.03
CA GLY A 82 -11.59 10.48 23.42
C GLY A 82 -10.77 9.19 23.61
N GLU A 83 -11.08 8.16 22.81
CA GLU A 83 -10.47 6.83 22.89
C GLU A 83 -9.54 6.53 21.70
N GLY A 84 -9.46 7.41 20.69
CA GLY A 84 -8.63 7.18 19.52
C GLY A 84 -8.62 8.34 18.53
N TYR A 85 -8.25 8.05 17.30
CA TYR A 85 -8.09 9.00 16.20
C TYR A 85 -8.81 8.47 14.96
N ARG A 86 -9.46 9.36 14.21
CA ARG A 86 -9.90 9.06 12.84
C ARG A 86 -8.82 9.51 11.87
N VAL A 87 -8.41 8.60 11.02
CA VAL A 87 -7.28 8.79 10.09
C VAL A 87 -7.78 8.62 8.66
N ASP A 88 -7.50 9.59 7.81
CA ASP A 88 -7.72 9.47 6.38
C ASP A 88 -6.57 8.71 5.71
N ILE A 89 -6.88 7.51 5.21
CA ILE A 89 -5.98 6.64 4.47
C ILE A 89 -6.24 6.66 2.95
N GLY A 90 -7.13 7.51 2.45
CA GLY A 90 -7.49 7.55 1.02
C GLY A 90 -8.34 6.35 0.55
N SER A 91 -9.04 5.71 1.49
CA SER A 91 -10.00 4.64 1.20
C SER A 91 -11.43 5.19 1.11
N ALA A 92 -12.42 4.31 0.90
CA ALA A 92 -13.84 4.72 0.93
C ALA A 92 -14.29 5.22 2.32
N HIS A 93 -13.69 4.68 3.37
CA HIS A 93 -13.99 5.03 4.76
C HIS A 93 -12.73 5.55 5.46
N GLN A 94 -12.91 6.38 6.48
CA GLN A 94 -11.82 6.75 7.37
C GLN A 94 -11.49 5.55 8.26
N ALA A 95 -10.21 5.43 8.61
CA ALA A 95 -9.74 4.38 9.48
C ALA A 95 -9.77 4.82 10.94
N SER A 96 -10.07 3.88 11.84
CA SER A 96 -10.02 4.08 13.28
C SER A 96 -8.65 3.66 13.81
N LEU A 97 -8.02 4.52 14.62
CA LEU A 97 -6.75 4.25 15.28
C LEU A 97 -6.92 4.43 16.78
N ASP A 98 -6.86 3.35 17.54
CA ASP A 98 -6.96 3.41 19.00
C ASP A 98 -5.75 4.15 19.60
N ALA A 99 -5.96 4.95 20.64
CA ALA A 99 -4.89 5.60 21.39
C ALA A 99 -3.96 4.59 22.09
N LEU A 100 -4.42 3.36 22.34
CA LEU A 100 -3.60 2.27 22.87
C LEU A 100 -2.84 1.51 21.77
N ALA A 101 -3.14 1.76 20.50
CA ALA A 101 -2.54 1.06 19.37
C ALA A 101 -1.13 1.59 18.99
N PHE A 102 -0.34 1.99 19.99
CA PHE A 102 1.04 2.47 19.82
C PHE A 102 1.98 1.73 20.77
N GLU A 103 3.24 1.62 20.38
CA GLU A 103 4.25 1.05 21.26
C GLU A 103 4.32 1.82 22.59
N GLY A 104 4.20 1.09 23.71
CA GLY A 104 4.28 1.65 25.06
C GLY A 104 3.08 2.49 25.49
N ALA A 105 2.00 2.54 24.70
CA ALA A 105 0.79 3.26 25.09
C ALA A 105 0.07 2.57 26.26
N THR A 106 -0.33 3.37 27.25
CA THR A 106 -1.14 2.90 28.39
C THR A 106 -2.29 3.88 28.63
N LYS A 107 -3.30 3.49 29.40
CA LYS A 107 -4.41 4.41 29.75
C LYS A 107 -3.95 5.72 30.40
N ARG A 108 -2.77 5.72 31.06
CA ARG A 108 -2.15 6.89 31.68
C ARG A 108 -1.27 7.68 30.70
N ASN A 109 -0.55 7.00 29.81
CA ASN A 109 0.33 7.61 28.83
C ASN A 109 -0.19 7.33 27.40
N LYS A 110 -1.01 8.25 26.90
CA LYS A 110 -1.55 8.21 25.55
C LYS A 110 -0.71 9.11 24.62
N PRO A 111 -0.38 8.67 23.40
CA PRO A 111 0.27 9.52 22.41
C PRO A 111 -0.65 10.70 22.07
N ASN A 112 -0.09 11.89 21.94
CA ASN A 112 -0.83 13.13 21.71
C ASN A 112 -0.64 13.63 20.28
N LEU A 113 -1.45 13.08 19.36
CA LEU A 113 -1.41 13.44 17.95
C LEU A 113 -2.35 14.61 17.68
N LYS A 114 -1.89 15.56 16.87
CA LYS A 114 -2.69 16.70 16.44
C LYS A 114 -3.47 16.35 15.17
N VAL A 115 -4.60 17.04 14.98
CA VAL A 115 -5.31 16.99 13.69
C VAL A 115 -4.37 17.55 12.61
N GLY A 116 -4.24 16.81 11.50
CA GLY A 116 -3.29 17.09 10.42
C GLY A 116 -1.94 16.39 10.54
N SER A 117 -1.63 15.73 11.67
CA SER A 117 -0.40 14.92 11.79
C SER A 117 -0.45 13.73 10.82
N LEU A 118 0.69 13.43 10.19
CA LEU A 118 0.87 12.25 9.36
C LEU A 118 1.28 11.05 10.21
N ILE A 119 0.75 9.88 9.89
CA ILE A 119 0.98 8.65 10.62
C ILE A 119 1.33 7.56 9.61
N TYR A 120 2.40 6.82 9.92
CA TYR A 120 2.68 5.54 9.31
C TYR A 120 2.17 4.43 10.21
N ALA A 121 1.21 3.65 9.73
CA ALA A 121 0.54 2.61 10.49
C ALA A 121 0.34 1.35 9.64
N ARG A 122 0.08 0.22 10.31
CA ARG A 122 -0.34 -1.03 9.68
C ARG A 122 -1.85 -1.17 9.81
N VAL A 123 -2.50 -1.70 8.79
CA VAL A 123 -3.92 -2.08 8.86
C VAL A 123 -4.04 -3.37 9.67
N SER A 124 -4.73 -3.32 10.81
CA SER A 124 -4.96 -4.48 11.67
C SER A 124 -6.14 -5.30 11.17
N LEU A 125 -7.28 -4.64 11.02
CA LEU A 125 -8.55 -5.22 10.60
C LEU A 125 -9.07 -4.45 9.39
N ALA A 126 -9.38 -5.18 8.32
CA ALA A 126 -10.09 -4.64 7.17
C ALA A 126 -11.21 -5.61 6.78
N HIS A 127 -12.44 -5.19 7.02
CA HIS A 127 -13.63 -5.92 6.58
C HIS A 127 -14.44 -5.03 5.64
N LYS A 128 -15.08 -5.63 4.63
CA LYS A 128 -15.83 -4.90 3.60
C LYS A 128 -17.00 -4.06 4.16
N ASP A 129 -17.56 -4.52 5.28
CA ASP A 129 -18.75 -3.93 5.92
C ASP A 129 -18.43 -3.15 7.21
N MET A 130 -17.15 -2.91 7.50
CA MET A 130 -16.70 -2.25 8.74
C MET A 130 -15.68 -1.15 8.42
N GLU A 131 -15.59 -0.13 9.29
CA GLU A 131 -14.49 0.84 9.23
C GLU A 131 -13.14 0.11 9.48
N PRO A 132 -12.11 0.35 8.65
CA PRO A 132 -10.82 -0.30 8.84
C PRO A 132 -10.13 0.20 10.11
N GLU A 133 -9.40 -0.69 10.77
CA GLU A 133 -8.65 -0.38 11.99
C GLU A 133 -7.14 -0.34 11.71
N LEU A 134 -6.46 0.57 12.39
CA LEU A 134 -5.01 0.77 12.28
C LEU A 134 -4.31 0.44 13.60
N GLU A 135 -3.07 -0.02 13.48
CA GLU A 135 -2.14 -0.23 14.59
C GLU A 135 -0.73 0.28 14.24
N CYS A 136 -0.06 0.90 15.21
CA CYS A 136 1.28 1.45 15.08
C CYS A 136 2.33 0.59 15.81
N PHE A 137 2.16 -0.73 15.80
CA PHE A 137 3.13 -1.71 16.29
C PHE A 137 3.00 -3.03 15.52
N ASP A 138 4.03 -3.86 15.58
CA ASP A 138 3.95 -5.21 15.03
C ASP A 138 3.19 -6.16 15.97
N ALA A 139 2.25 -6.95 15.40
CA ALA A 139 1.38 -7.83 16.16
C ALA A 139 2.15 -8.89 16.96
N GLN A 140 3.33 -9.30 16.49
CA GLN A 140 4.13 -10.34 17.13
C GLN A 140 5.06 -9.76 18.20
N SER A 141 5.83 -8.72 17.86
CA SER A 141 6.85 -8.16 18.75
C SER A 141 6.32 -7.06 19.67
N ARG A 142 5.16 -6.46 19.36
CA ARG A 142 4.60 -5.24 19.98
C ARG A 142 5.56 -4.05 20.02
N LYS A 143 6.60 -4.07 19.19
CA LYS A 143 7.53 -2.95 19.01
C LYS A 143 7.08 -2.07 17.85
N SER A 144 7.47 -0.80 17.88
CA SER A 144 7.35 0.09 16.73
C SER A 144 8.40 -0.33 15.71
N GLU A 145 8.01 -1.12 14.72
CA GLU A 145 8.82 -1.41 13.52
C GLU A 145 8.91 -0.18 12.59
N GLY A 146 9.18 1.00 13.15
CA GLY A 146 9.18 2.28 12.42
C GLY A 146 7.78 2.88 12.20
N TYR A 147 6.73 2.33 12.82
CA TYR A 147 5.39 2.89 12.79
C TYR A 147 5.23 4.03 13.81
N GLY A 148 4.47 5.06 13.45
CA GLY A 148 4.23 6.21 14.31
C GLY A 148 4.00 7.51 13.55
N GLU A 149 4.18 8.63 14.24
CA GLU A 149 4.03 9.95 13.66
C GLU A 149 5.21 10.29 12.73
N LEU A 150 4.90 10.67 11.49
CA LEU A 150 5.87 11.18 10.53
C LEU A 150 5.96 12.71 10.68
N LYS A 151 7.15 13.21 11.02
CA LYS A 151 7.40 14.63 11.25
C LYS A 151 8.16 15.25 10.08
N GLY A 152 7.63 16.35 9.55
CA GLY A 152 8.22 17.01 8.39
C GLY A 152 8.06 16.20 7.10
N GLY A 153 9.01 16.37 6.18
CA GLY A 153 8.98 15.75 4.87
C GLY A 153 7.82 16.21 3.97
N PHE A 154 7.61 15.47 2.89
CA PHE A 154 6.55 15.71 1.93
C PHE A 154 5.89 14.38 1.54
N VAL A 155 4.57 14.40 1.34
CA VAL A 155 3.80 13.23 0.87
C VAL A 155 3.44 13.42 -0.59
N VAL A 156 3.86 12.48 -1.42
CA VAL A 156 3.47 12.38 -2.83
C VAL A 156 2.39 11.32 -3.00
N SER A 157 1.41 11.60 -3.87
CA SER A 157 0.41 10.62 -4.27
C SER A 157 0.85 9.96 -5.57
N CYS A 158 0.84 8.63 -5.60
CA CYS A 158 1.24 7.82 -6.74
C CYS A 158 0.26 6.66 -6.97
N SER A 159 0.39 5.97 -8.10
CA SER A 159 -0.37 4.76 -8.37
C SER A 159 -0.07 3.65 -7.36
N LEU A 160 -1.06 2.78 -7.11
CA LEU A 160 -0.86 1.63 -6.22
C LEU A 160 0.19 0.65 -6.79
N LYS A 161 0.35 0.63 -8.12
CA LYS A 161 1.41 -0.15 -8.75
C LYS A 161 2.78 0.39 -8.38
N MET A 162 2.98 1.71 -8.45
CA MET A 162 4.23 2.34 -8.05
C MET A 162 4.59 2.05 -6.58
N CYS A 163 3.63 2.10 -5.66
CA CYS A 163 3.88 1.73 -4.25
C CYS A 163 4.38 0.29 -4.09
N ARG A 164 3.78 -0.66 -4.81
CA ARG A 164 4.21 -2.07 -4.79
C ARG A 164 5.61 -2.23 -5.38
N ASP A 165 5.87 -1.55 -6.49
CA ASP A 165 7.18 -1.58 -7.14
C ASP A 165 8.24 -0.96 -6.22
N LEU A 166 7.96 0.15 -5.54
CA LEU A 166 8.87 0.78 -4.56
C LEU A 166 9.19 -0.09 -3.34
N LEU A 167 8.26 -0.93 -2.92
CA LEU A 167 8.47 -1.90 -1.83
C LEU A 167 9.26 -3.14 -2.28
N ASP A 168 9.36 -3.40 -3.59
CA ASP A 168 10.18 -4.48 -4.10
C ASP A 168 11.68 -4.10 -3.97
N PRO A 169 12.50 -4.88 -3.25
CA PRO A 169 13.93 -4.61 -3.12
C PRO A 169 14.69 -4.60 -4.46
N LYS A 170 14.10 -5.14 -5.53
CA LYS A 170 14.68 -5.14 -6.88
C LYS A 170 14.49 -3.82 -7.62
N HIS A 171 13.61 -2.94 -7.14
CA HIS A 171 13.29 -1.72 -7.84
C HIS A 171 14.44 -0.70 -7.75
N PHE A 172 14.71 -0.03 -8.86
CA PHE A 172 15.93 0.77 -9.02
C PHE A 172 15.88 2.13 -8.35
N LEU A 173 14.68 2.68 -8.07
CA LEU A 173 14.55 4.09 -7.70
C LEU A 173 15.14 4.43 -6.34
N LEU A 174 14.80 3.68 -5.28
CA LEU A 174 15.30 3.96 -3.93
C LEU A 174 16.81 3.77 -3.80
N PRO A 175 17.43 2.69 -4.31
CA PRO A 175 18.90 2.55 -4.31
C PRO A 175 19.61 3.65 -5.09
N LEU A 176 19.02 4.10 -6.20
CA LEU A 176 19.58 5.15 -7.03
C LEU A 176 19.58 6.50 -6.31
N LEU A 177 18.47 6.86 -5.66
CA LEU A 177 18.39 8.07 -4.83
C LEU A 177 19.32 7.98 -3.62
N GLY A 178 19.42 6.81 -2.99
CA GLY A 178 20.23 6.59 -1.79
C GLY A 178 21.72 6.69 -2.05
N GLY A 179 22.15 6.40 -3.28
CA GLY A 179 23.53 6.61 -3.72
C GLY A 179 23.91 8.09 -3.94
N ARG A 180 22.94 9.02 -3.96
CA ARG A 180 23.19 10.46 -4.20
C ARG A 180 23.21 11.27 -2.90
N PHE A 181 22.22 11.07 -2.05
CA PHE A 181 22.12 11.79 -0.78
C PHE A 181 21.34 10.95 0.24
N PRO A 182 21.58 11.15 1.55
CA PRO A 182 20.82 10.49 2.59
C PRO A 182 19.40 11.06 2.66
N PHE A 183 18.41 10.19 2.72
CA PHE A 183 17.01 10.54 2.93
C PHE A 183 16.28 9.45 3.69
N GLU A 184 15.13 9.81 4.25
CA GLU A 184 14.18 8.90 4.86
C GLU A 184 12.96 8.80 3.95
N SER A 185 12.41 7.60 3.81
CA SER A 185 11.17 7.39 3.07
C SER A 185 10.29 6.35 3.75
N ALA A 186 8.99 6.61 3.75
CA ALA A 186 7.98 5.63 4.11
C ALA A 186 7.06 5.43 2.90
N VAL A 187 6.78 4.18 2.55
CA VAL A 187 5.92 3.82 1.43
C VAL A 187 4.62 3.23 1.98
N GLY A 188 3.50 3.90 1.70
CA GLY A 188 2.18 3.39 2.02
C GLY A 188 1.58 2.67 0.81
N MET A 189 1.03 1.48 1.04
CA MET A 189 0.27 0.69 0.05
C MET A 189 -0.97 1.42 -0.47
N ASN A 190 -1.36 2.53 0.17
CA ASN A 190 -2.49 3.36 -0.18
C ASN A 190 -2.21 4.42 -1.26
N GLY A 191 -1.12 4.31 -2.02
CA GLY A 191 -0.79 5.28 -3.06
C GLY A 191 -0.22 6.58 -2.51
N ARG A 192 0.37 6.53 -1.31
CA ARG A 192 1.02 7.66 -0.65
C ARG A 192 2.44 7.26 -0.28
N VAL A 193 3.40 8.10 -0.66
CA VAL A 193 4.81 7.94 -0.30
C VAL A 193 5.26 9.19 0.41
N TRP A 194 5.82 9.03 1.60
CA TRP A 194 6.43 10.12 2.35
C TRP A 194 7.94 10.09 2.15
N ALA A 195 8.53 11.24 1.89
CA ALA A 195 9.97 11.41 1.75
C ALA A 195 10.45 12.62 2.55
N ASN A 196 11.60 12.49 3.18
CA ASN A 196 12.22 13.54 3.96
C ASN A 196 13.73 13.53 3.77
N ALA A 197 14.30 14.65 3.37
CA ALA A 197 15.74 14.86 3.27
C ALA A 197 16.15 16.08 4.09
N LYS A 198 17.45 16.22 4.35
CA LYS A 198 17.98 17.36 5.10
C LYS A 198 17.70 18.69 4.40
N GLU A 199 17.80 18.71 3.07
CA GLU A 199 17.54 19.89 2.25
C GLU A 199 16.21 19.79 1.50
N ILE A 200 15.50 20.90 1.42
CA ILE A 200 14.18 20.96 0.76
C ILE A 200 14.32 20.67 -0.75
N LYS A 201 15.41 21.13 -1.39
CA LYS A 201 15.68 20.85 -2.81
C LYS A 201 15.78 19.35 -3.09
N GLN A 202 16.45 18.61 -2.20
CA GLN A 202 16.58 17.16 -2.27
C GLN A 202 15.22 16.48 -2.11
N THR A 203 14.40 16.91 -1.14
CA THR A 203 13.04 16.40 -0.96
C THR A 203 12.18 16.63 -2.22
N ILE A 204 12.26 17.81 -2.82
CA ILE A 204 11.54 18.12 -4.07
C ILE A 204 12.01 17.21 -5.21
N ALA A 205 13.33 17.00 -5.34
CA ALA A 205 13.88 16.12 -6.36
C ALA A 205 13.37 14.67 -6.21
N ILE A 206 13.35 14.13 -4.98
CA ILE A 206 12.81 12.79 -4.71
C ILE A 206 11.36 12.69 -5.19
N VAL A 207 10.52 13.64 -4.78
CA VAL A 207 9.10 13.65 -5.11
C VAL A 207 8.91 13.69 -6.63
N ARG A 208 9.62 14.57 -7.33
CA ARG A 208 9.56 14.66 -8.79
C ARG A 208 10.03 13.38 -9.48
N CYS A 209 11.06 12.72 -8.96
CA CYS A 209 11.51 11.44 -9.49
C CYS A 209 10.46 10.34 -9.30
N ILE A 210 9.80 10.29 -8.14
CA ILE A 210 8.73 9.32 -7.89
C ILE A 210 7.55 9.57 -8.85
N GLU A 211 7.14 10.83 -9.03
CA GLU A 211 6.09 11.21 -9.98
C GLU A 211 6.45 10.84 -11.42
N ALA A 212 7.71 11.05 -11.83
CA ALA A 212 8.17 10.78 -13.20
C ALA A 212 8.29 9.28 -13.52
N VAL A 213 8.67 8.46 -12.53
CA VAL A 213 8.80 7.01 -12.67
C VAL A 213 7.45 6.31 -12.55
N ASP A 214 6.47 6.92 -11.86
CA ASP A 214 5.13 6.36 -11.73
C ASP A 214 4.58 5.95 -13.11
N PRO A 215 4.11 4.70 -13.29
CA PRO A 215 3.46 4.24 -14.51
C PRO A 215 2.35 5.17 -15.02
N ASP A 216 1.65 5.88 -14.12
CA ASP A 216 0.62 6.85 -14.49
C ASP A 216 1.16 8.27 -14.78
N GLY A 217 2.35 8.60 -14.30
CA GLY A 217 2.93 9.95 -14.33
C GLY A 217 4.00 10.17 -15.42
N GLY A 218 4.55 9.09 -15.98
CA GLY A 218 5.51 9.17 -17.08
C GLY A 218 6.16 7.83 -17.44
N GLY A 219 6.17 6.85 -16.53
CA GLY A 219 6.73 5.53 -16.77
C GLY A 219 8.20 5.56 -17.17
N MET A 220 8.98 6.50 -16.63
CA MET A 220 10.37 6.69 -17.03
C MET A 220 11.26 5.49 -16.62
N ASP A 221 12.07 5.03 -17.56
CA ASP A 221 13.09 4.01 -17.33
C ASP A 221 14.23 4.52 -16.43
N ALA A 222 15.01 3.60 -15.88
CA ALA A 222 16.14 3.91 -15.00
C ALA A 222 17.15 4.90 -15.62
N ASN A 223 17.37 4.86 -16.93
CA ASN A 223 18.28 5.78 -17.62
C ASN A 223 17.69 7.20 -17.72
N ALA A 224 16.38 7.29 -18.00
CA ALA A 224 15.66 8.56 -18.04
C ALA A 224 15.59 9.20 -16.65
N ALA A 225 15.37 8.39 -15.60
CA ALA A 225 15.40 8.87 -14.22
C ALA A 225 16.78 9.43 -13.83
N LYS A 226 17.88 8.80 -14.26
CA LYS A 226 19.24 9.32 -14.04
C LYS A 226 19.48 10.64 -14.77
N ALA A 227 19.06 10.74 -16.02
CA ALA A 227 19.19 11.97 -16.81
C ALA A 227 18.37 13.10 -16.16
N PHE A 228 17.14 12.82 -15.74
CA PHE A 228 16.28 13.77 -15.04
C PHE A 228 16.91 14.26 -13.73
N LEU A 229 17.51 13.36 -12.94
CA LEU A 229 18.24 13.74 -11.73
C LEU A 229 19.44 14.64 -12.01
N GLN A 230 20.11 14.51 -13.16
CA GLN A 230 21.20 15.40 -13.55
C GLN A 230 20.72 16.79 -13.98
N THR A 231 19.46 16.93 -14.39
CA THR A 231 18.86 18.23 -14.71
C THR A 231 18.41 19.01 -13.48
N LEU A 232 18.27 18.34 -12.33
CA LEU A 232 17.88 18.97 -11.08
C LEU A 232 19.12 19.54 -10.38
N ASP A 233 19.12 20.85 -10.13
CA ASP A 233 20.12 21.52 -9.29
C ASP A 233 19.96 21.08 -7.84
N LEU A 234 20.60 19.95 -7.53
CA LEU A 234 20.67 19.30 -6.22
C LEU A 234 21.84 19.82 -5.38
#